data_AF-A0A945CYV9-F1
#
_entry.id   AF-A0A945CYV9-F1
#
_cell.length_a   1.000
_cell.length_b   1.000
_cell.length_c   1.000
_cell.angle_alpha   90.00
_cell.angle_beta   90.00
_cell.angle_gamma   90.00
#
_symmetry.space_group_name_H-M   'P 1'
#
loop_
_entity.id
_entity.type
_entity.pdbx_description
1 polymer ?
#
loop_
_entity_poly.entity_id
_entity_poly.type
_entity_poly.pdbx_seq_one_letter_code
_entity_poly.pdbx_strand_id
1 'polypeptide(L)'
;MERIYDNGTSNSVSLFVGTEVEKTLAHGKRTLFVVGVHSIDVIETFAEQEKCDHIYLGANMSFEPNEAWNDMVTGLLVSDLWVTLDYDVKHHDWVLEGCFNEHDKFISMISVKLPYISQLNYNACLKVDDSDFRASNTGVWVHSVHSLQDSSVYTDWSKYTKDKPLL
;
A
#
# COMPACT_ATOMS: atom_id res chain seq x y z
N MET A 1 11.21 0.42 -9.08
CA MET A 1 11.23 -1.06 -9.10
C MET A 1 10.95 -1.49 -10.54
N GLU A 2 11.67 -2.47 -11.10
CA GLU A 2 11.32 -3.05 -12.40
C GLU A 2 10.08 -3.92 -12.24
N ARG A 3 8.97 -3.56 -12.89
CA ARG A 3 7.70 -4.30 -12.84
C ARG A 3 7.42 -4.94 -14.20
N ILE A 4 6.86 -6.14 -14.17
CA ILE A 4 6.48 -6.90 -15.37
C ILE A 4 5.00 -6.66 -15.62
N TYR A 5 4.69 -6.10 -16.80
CA TYR A 5 3.34 -5.87 -17.29
C TYR A 5 3.00 -6.84 -18.42
N ASP A 6 1.74 -6.87 -18.83
CA ASP A 6 1.25 -7.70 -19.94
C ASP A 6 1.98 -7.43 -21.27
N ASN A 7 2.55 -6.23 -21.45
CA ASN A 7 3.29 -5.83 -22.65
C ASN A 7 4.82 -5.82 -22.46
N GLY A 8 5.34 -6.33 -21.33
CA GLY A 8 6.77 -6.39 -21.02
C GLY A 8 7.16 -5.60 -19.77
N THR A 9 8.47 -5.36 -19.59
CA THR A 9 9.01 -4.63 -18.44
C THR A 9 9.10 -3.14 -18.75
N SER A 10 8.64 -2.28 -17.84
CA SER A 10 8.78 -0.83 -17.96
C SER A 10 8.96 -0.15 -16.61
N ASN A 11 9.76 0.93 -16.58
CA ASN A 11 9.94 1.81 -15.42
C ASN A 11 9.21 3.15 -15.56
N SER A 12 8.55 3.39 -16.70
CA SER A 12 7.86 4.67 -16.98
C SER A 12 6.37 4.63 -16.71
N VAL A 13 5.80 3.45 -16.43
CA VAL A 13 4.37 3.29 -16.18
C VAL A 13 4.04 3.91 -14.83
N SER A 14 3.15 4.88 -14.85
CA SER A 14 2.67 5.62 -13.69
C SER A 14 1.22 5.33 -13.32
N LEU A 15 0.45 4.72 -14.24
CA LEU A 15 -0.88 4.16 -13.97
C LEU A 15 -1.03 2.79 -14.62
N PHE A 16 -1.57 1.84 -13.88
CA PHE A 16 -1.89 0.52 -14.39
C PHE A 16 -3.04 -0.10 -13.62
N VAL A 17 -3.73 -1.06 -14.24
CA VAL A 17 -4.86 -1.78 -13.64
C VAL A 17 -4.54 -3.26 -13.49
N GLY A 18 -4.98 -3.82 -12.38
CA GLY A 18 -4.81 -5.24 -12.07
C GLY A 18 -5.84 -5.74 -11.07
N THR A 19 -5.65 -6.97 -10.63
CA THR A 19 -6.38 -7.51 -9.46
C THR A 19 -5.52 -7.32 -8.23
N GLU A 20 -6.10 -6.81 -7.13
CA GLU A 20 -5.37 -6.71 -5.86
C GLU A 20 -5.01 -8.10 -5.33
N VAL A 21 -3.71 -8.32 -5.11
CA VAL A 21 -3.17 -9.63 -4.73
C VAL A 21 -2.74 -9.68 -3.28
N GLU A 22 -2.54 -8.54 -2.62
CA GLU A 22 -2.17 -8.46 -1.22
C GLU A 22 -3.38 -8.74 -0.32
N LYS A 23 -3.12 -9.27 0.88
CA LYS A 23 -4.14 -9.86 1.75
C LYS A 23 -4.81 -8.81 2.65
N THR A 24 -5.26 -7.72 2.04
CA THR A 24 -6.06 -6.66 2.68
C THR A 24 -7.57 -6.90 2.47
N LEU A 25 -8.40 -5.99 2.99
CA LEU A 25 -9.83 -5.94 2.68
C LEU A 25 -10.13 -5.72 1.18
N ALA A 26 -9.16 -5.19 0.44
CA ALA A 26 -9.28 -4.99 -1.01
C ALA A 26 -8.87 -6.22 -1.84
N HIS A 27 -8.45 -7.33 -1.21
CA HIS A 27 -8.01 -8.53 -1.91
C HIS A 27 -9.02 -9.01 -2.97
N GLY A 28 -8.54 -9.24 -4.20
CA GLY A 28 -9.37 -9.70 -5.32
C GLY A 28 -10.20 -8.60 -5.99
N LYS A 29 -10.19 -7.36 -5.49
CA LYS A 29 -10.82 -6.24 -6.20
C LYS A 29 -10.05 -5.89 -7.46
N ARG A 30 -10.75 -5.37 -8.46
CA ARG A 30 -10.13 -4.69 -9.60
C ARG A 30 -9.65 -3.32 -9.13
N THR A 31 -8.37 -3.05 -9.34
CA THR A 31 -7.67 -1.96 -8.68
C THR A 31 -6.91 -1.13 -9.70
N LEU A 32 -7.06 0.19 -9.59
CA LEU A 32 -6.18 1.14 -10.27
C LEU A 32 -4.98 1.40 -9.36
N PHE A 33 -3.79 1.06 -9.82
CA PHE A 33 -2.54 1.30 -9.12
C PHE A 33 -1.89 2.59 -9.63
N VAL A 34 -1.49 3.45 -8.70
CA VAL A 34 -1.00 4.79 -8.97
C VAL A 34 0.42 4.93 -8.45
N VAL A 35 1.34 5.29 -9.35
CA VAL A 35 2.73 5.59 -9.04
C VAL A 35 2.94 7.10 -9.09
N GLY A 36 3.37 7.68 -7.96
CA GLY A 36 3.54 9.12 -7.82
C GLY A 36 2.21 9.87 -7.67
N VAL A 37 2.29 11.19 -7.77
CA VAL A 37 1.13 12.08 -7.64
C VAL A 37 0.51 12.35 -9.01
N HIS A 38 -0.81 12.25 -9.09
CA HIS A 38 -1.62 12.62 -10.25
C HIS A 38 -2.79 13.50 -9.80
N SER A 39 -3.42 14.22 -10.73
CA SER A 39 -4.67 14.90 -10.41
C SER A 39 -5.80 13.89 -10.15
N ILE A 40 -6.70 14.25 -9.25
CA ILE A 40 -7.88 13.43 -8.89
C ILE A 40 -8.69 13.11 -10.14
N ASP A 41 -8.95 14.11 -11.01
CA ASP A 41 -9.68 13.93 -12.27
C ASP A 41 -9.08 12.84 -13.18
N VAL A 42 -7.75 12.73 -13.24
CA VAL A 42 -7.07 11.72 -14.05
C VAL A 42 -7.30 10.34 -13.44
N ILE A 43 -7.13 10.21 -12.12
CA ILE A 43 -7.32 8.94 -11.40
C ILE A 43 -8.78 8.48 -11.54
N GLU A 44 -9.75 9.37 -11.31
CA GLU A 44 -11.18 9.07 -11.42
C GLU A 44 -11.57 8.68 -12.85
N THR A 45 -11.06 9.40 -13.86
CA THR A 45 -11.31 9.07 -15.28
C THR A 45 -10.85 7.65 -15.60
N PHE A 46 -9.64 7.26 -15.19
CA PHE A 46 -9.14 5.91 -15.44
C PHE A 46 -9.85 4.87 -14.58
N ALA A 47 -10.20 5.19 -13.33
CA ALA A 47 -10.95 4.29 -12.45
C ALA A 47 -12.34 3.98 -13.03
N GLU A 48 -13.04 4.99 -13.57
CA GLU A 48 -14.33 4.80 -14.23
C GLU A 48 -14.19 3.96 -15.51
N GLN A 49 -13.22 4.31 -16.38
CA GLN A 49 -12.98 3.59 -17.64
C GLN A 49 -12.62 2.12 -17.41
N GLU A 50 -11.81 1.84 -16.39
CA GLU A 50 -11.37 0.49 -16.05
C GLU A 50 -12.28 -0.24 -15.05
N LYS A 51 -13.33 0.43 -14.56
CA LYS A 51 -14.31 -0.09 -13.59
C LYS A 51 -13.64 -0.55 -12.29
N CYS A 52 -12.82 0.33 -11.72
CA CYS A 52 -12.12 0.14 -10.47
C CYS A 52 -12.84 0.89 -9.34
N ASP A 53 -13.32 0.15 -8.35
CA ASP A 53 -13.89 0.73 -7.12
C ASP A 53 -12.82 0.89 -6.01
N HIS A 54 -11.58 0.48 -6.31
CA HIS A 54 -10.42 0.56 -5.41
C HIS A 54 -9.22 1.19 -6.11
N ILE A 55 -8.58 2.13 -5.42
CA ILE A 55 -7.37 2.82 -5.83
C ILE A 55 -6.24 2.42 -4.87
N TYR A 56 -5.12 1.96 -5.42
CA TYR A 56 -3.91 1.66 -4.67
C TYR A 56 -2.87 2.75 -4.95
N LEU A 57 -2.63 3.58 -3.96
CA LEU A 57 -1.68 4.69 -3.97
C LEU A 57 -0.32 4.23 -3.42
N GLY A 58 0.76 4.88 -3.86
CA GLY A 58 2.12 4.56 -3.42
C GLY A 58 2.73 3.34 -4.12
N ALA A 59 2.11 2.86 -5.20
CA ALA A 59 2.61 1.73 -5.97
C ALA A 59 4.06 1.94 -6.42
N ASN A 60 4.82 0.85 -6.51
CA ASN A 60 6.26 0.84 -6.81
C ASN A 60 7.10 1.68 -5.83
N MET A 61 6.67 1.78 -4.56
CA MET A 61 7.35 2.53 -3.50
C MET A 61 7.47 4.03 -3.81
N SER A 62 6.41 4.62 -4.37
CA SER A 62 6.45 6.00 -4.87
C SER A 62 5.99 7.06 -3.87
N PHE A 63 5.45 6.66 -2.72
CA PHE A 63 4.99 7.59 -1.70
C PHE A 63 6.14 8.34 -1.04
N GLU A 64 6.02 9.66 -0.98
CA GLU A 64 6.91 10.55 -0.24
C GLU A 64 6.06 11.72 0.30
N PRO A 65 5.93 11.90 1.62
CA PRO A 65 5.05 12.89 2.24
C PRO A 65 5.20 14.30 1.69
N ASN A 66 4.10 14.88 1.23
CA ASN A 66 3.95 16.29 0.91
C ASN A 66 2.46 16.63 0.75
N GLU A 67 2.16 17.93 0.66
CA GLU A 67 0.79 18.43 0.50
C GLU A 67 0.07 17.85 -0.74
N ALA A 68 0.79 17.60 -1.83
CA ALA A 68 0.16 17.07 -3.05
C ALA A 68 -0.32 15.62 -2.86
N TRP A 69 0.38 14.81 -2.06
CA TRP A 69 -0.14 13.51 -1.62
C TRP A 69 -1.34 13.65 -0.69
N ASN A 70 -1.31 14.60 0.25
CA ASN A 70 -2.43 14.83 1.17
C ASN A 70 -3.72 15.18 0.42
N ASP A 71 -3.63 16.12 -0.51
CA ASP A 71 -4.74 16.56 -1.35
C ASP A 71 -5.28 15.42 -2.22
N MET A 72 -4.39 14.62 -2.82
CA MET A 72 -4.77 13.47 -3.65
C MET A 72 -5.48 12.39 -2.83
N VAL A 73 -4.95 11.99 -1.68
CA VAL A 73 -5.57 10.96 -0.83
C VAL A 73 -6.93 11.44 -0.33
N THR A 74 -6.99 12.66 0.21
CA THR A 74 -8.23 13.24 0.75
C THR A 74 -9.29 13.37 -0.34
N GLY A 75 -8.93 13.88 -1.51
CA GLY A 75 -9.86 14.04 -2.62
C GLY A 75 -10.48 12.73 -3.08
N LEU A 76 -9.68 11.67 -3.20
CA LEU A 76 -10.18 10.34 -3.58
C LEU A 76 -11.08 9.71 -2.51
N LEU A 77 -10.79 9.95 -1.22
CA LEU A 77 -11.63 9.48 -0.12
C LEU A 77 -13.00 10.20 -0.10
N VAL A 78 -13.05 11.48 -0.48
CA VAL A 78 -14.32 12.24 -0.62
C VAL A 78 -15.19 11.70 -1.76
N SER A 79 -14.56 11.15 -2.82
CA SER A 79 -15.25 10.53 -3.96
C SER A 79 -15.79 9.11 -3.69
N ASP A 80 -15.83 8.67 -2.42
CA ASP A 80 -16.42 7.41 -1.97
C ASP A 80 -15.75 6.12 -2.54
N LEU A 81 -14.51 6.24 -3.01
CA LEU A 81 -13.68 5.11 -3.48
C LEU A 81 -13.01 4.40 -2.30
N TRP A 82 -12.72 3.11 -2.46
CA TRP A 82 -11.75 2.45 -1.57
C TRP A 82 -10.35 2.93 -1.91
N VAL A 83 -9.58 3.35 -0.90
CA VAL A 83 -8.22 3.86 -1.10
C VAL A 83 -7.26 3.13 -0.18
N THR A 84 -6.30 2.41 -0.76
CA THR A 84 -5.12 1.94 -0.05
C THR A 84 -3.98 2.93 -0.26
N LEU A 85 -3.27 3.30 0.80
CA LEU A 85 -1.98 3.99 0.70
C LEU A 85 -0.88 3.06 1.20
N ASP A 86 0.06 2.70 0.32
CA ASP A 86 1.28 1.96 0.64
C ASP A 86 2.42 2.92 0.95
N TYR A 87 2.94 2.84 2.18
CA TYR A 87 3.97 3.72 2.67
C TYR A 87 4.98 2.98 3.55
N ASP A 88 6.22 3.48 3.55
CA ASP A 88 7.24 3.02 4.49
C ASP A 88 6.87 3.42 5.92
N VAL A 89 7.07 2.51 6.89
CA VAL A 89 6.78 2.75 8.31
C VAL A 89 7.40 4.04 8.86
N LYS A 90 8.52 4.51 8.28
CA LYS A 90 9.14 5.80 8.65
C LYS A 90 8.23 7.03 8.42
N HIS A 91 7.17 6.89 7.61
CA HIS A 91 6.22 7.97 7.32
C HIS A 91 4.89 7.82 8.09
N HIS A 92 4.80 6.88 9.03
CA HIS A 92 3.55 6.56 9.71
C HIS A 92 2.93 7.76 10.44
N ASP A 93 3.75 8.56 11.14
CA ASP A 93 3.29 9.75 11.86
C ASP A 93 2.59 10.74 10.91
N TRP A 94 3.17 11.00 9.74
CA TRP A 94 2.60 11.90 8.74
C TRP A 94 1.25 11.38 8.21
N VAL A 95 1.14 10.07 7.98
CA VAL A 95 -0.11 9.45 7.52
C VAL A 95 -1.21 9.53 8.58
N LEU A 96 -0.85 9.44 9.87
CA LEU A 96 -1.80 9.64 10.96
C LEU A 96 -2.25 11.10 11.07
N GLU A 97 -1.33 12.06 10.90
CA GLU A 97 -1.64 13.50 10.90
C GLU A 97 -2.56 13.93 9.75
N GLY A 98 -2.55 13.22 8.62
CA GLY A 98 -3.43 13.46 7.48
C GLY A 98 -4.90 13.11 7.69
N CYS A 99 -5.29 12.56 8.86
CA CYS A 99 -6.65 12.13 9.21
C CYS A 99 -7.27 11.09 8.25
N PHE A 100 -6.51 10.48 7.34
CA PHE A 100 -7.05 9.51 6.36
C PHE A 100 -7.71 8.30 7.04
N ASN A 101 -7.18 7.88 8.19
CA ASN A 101 -7.71 6.76 8.98
C ASN A 101 -9.07 7.06 9.65
N GLU A 102 -9.58 8.29 9.57
CA GLU A 102 -10.95 8.64 9.98
C GLU A 102 -12.00 8.25 8.92
N HIS A 103 -11.57 7.83 7.72
CA HIS A 103 -12.45 7.38 6.64
C HIS A 103 -12.57 5.84 6.61
N ASP A 104 -13.80 5.31 6.67
CA ASP A 104 -14.09 3.87 6.69
C ASP A 104 -13.58 3.08 5.46
N LYS A 105 -13.29 3.77 4.36
CA LYS A 105 -12.82 3.21 3.09
C LYS A 105 -11.30 3.35 2.87
N PHE A 106 -10.58 3.87 3.87
CA PHE A 106 -9.13 3.98 3.82
C PHE A 106 -8.44 2.74 4.37
N ILE A 107 -7.37 2.29 3.71
CA ILE A 107 -6.53 1.18 4.13
C ILE A 107 -5.09 1.68 4.25
N SER A 108 -4.56 1.70 5.47
CA SER A 108 -3.13 1.92 5.72
C SER A 108 -2.34 0.65 5.40
N MET A 109 -1.59 0.64 4.29
CA MET A 109 -0.61 -0.41 4.00
C MET A 109 0.77 0.00 4.53
N ILE A 110 1.06 -0.39 5.76
CA ILE A 110 2.32 -0.05 6.44
C ILE A 110 3.41 -1.06 6.05
N SER A 111 4.38 -0.60 5.26
CA SER A 111 5.43 -1.46 4.70
C SER A 111 6.69 -1.44 5.56
N VAL A 112 6.96 -2.56 6.26
CA VAL A 112 8.18 -2.81 7.05
C VAL A 112 9.11 -3.76 6.29
N LYS A 113 10.36 -3.35 6.07
CA LYS A 113 11.33 -4.10 5.26
C LYS A 113 12.20 -4.97 6.17
N LEU A 114 12.00 -6.28 6.08
CA LEU A 114 12.80 -7.28 6.81
C LEU A 114 13.34 -8.34 5.82
N PRO A 115 14.41 -8.02 5.07
CA PRO A 115 14.96 -8.93 4.07
C PRO A 115 15.53 -10.20 4.72
N TYR A 116 15.51 -11.32 3.98
CA TYR A 116 16.02 -12.62 4.43
C TYR A 116 15.34 -13.17 5.70
N ILE A 117 14.05 -12.88 5.87
CA ILE A 117 13.24 -13.32 7.04
C ILE A 117 13.32 -14.83 7.32
N SER A 118 13.55 -15.65 6.29
CA SER A 118 13.71 -17.11 6.41
C SER A 118 15.02 -17.58 7.04
N GLN A 119 16.03 -16.70 7.19
CA GLN A 119 17.29 -17.02 7.89
C GLN A 119 17.19 -16.84 9.41
N LEU A 120 16.10 -16.22 9.89
CA LEU A 120 15.88 -16.02 11.31
C LEU A 120 15.56 -17.36 11.99
N ASN A 121 16.18 -17.61 13.14
CA ASN A 121 15.92 -18.84 13.90
C ASN A 121 14.56 -18.78 14.61
N TYR A 122 14.12 -19.94 15.13
CA TYR A 122 12.85 -20.11 15.83
C TYR A 122 12.55 -19.07 16.94
N ASN A 123 13.57 -18.49 17.55
CA ASN A 123 13.44 -17.56 18.66
C ASN A 123 13.28 -16.10 18.23
N ALA A 124 13.32 -15.79 16.93
CA ALA A 124 13.23 -14.43 16.44
C ALA A 124 11.82 -13.83 16.64
N CYS A 125 11.80 -12.59 17.13
CA CYS A 125 10.59 -11.80 17.36
C CYS A 125 10.68 -10.45 16.65
N LEU A 126 9.55 -9.97 16.14
CA LEU A 126 9.36 -8.60 15.68
C LEU A 126 8.64 -7.81 16.79
N LYS A 127 9.14 -6.61 17.10
CA LYS A 127 8.52 -5.72 18.08
C LYS A 127 7.94 -4.50 17.38
N VAL A 128 6.68 -4.20 17.68
CA VAL A 128 6.04 -2.91 17.42
C VAL A 128 6.19 -2.09 18.69
N ASP A 129 6.97 -1.02 18.60
CA ASP A 129 7.38 -0.20 19.74
C ASP A 129 6.77 1.21 19.65
N ASP A 130 6.83 1.94 20.76
CA ASP A 130 6.57 3.37 20.80
C ASP A 130 7.80 4.15 20.31
N SER A 131 7.63 5.42 19.93
CA SER A 131 8.74 6.28 19.49
C SER A 131 9.65 6.69 20.64
N ASP A 132 9.10 6.78 21.87
CA ASP A 132 9.82 6.98 23.12
C ASP A 132 9.01 6.40 24.31
N PHE A 133 9.54 6.46 25.53
CA PHE A 133 8.90 5.93 26.73
C PHE A 133 7.52 6.56 27.00
N ARG A 134 6.46 5.79 26.74
CA ARG A 134 5.04 6.20 26.91
C ARG A 134 4.70 7.47 26.12
N ALA A 135 5.24 7.58 24.91
CA ALA A 135 5.00 8.75 24.06
C ALA A 135 3.60 8.73 23.44
N SER A 136 3.19 7.61 22.85
CA SER A 136 1.94 7.48 22.09
C SER A 136 1.18 6.18 22.33
N ASN A 137 1.89 5.10 22.64
CA ASN A 137 1.33 3.77 22.80
C ASN A 137 1.17 3.39 24.27
N THR A 138 0.23 2.50 24.58
CA THR A 138 0.04 1.97 25.95
C THR A 138 1.13 0.98 26.36
N GLY A 139 1.97 0.54 25.42
CA GLY A 139 2.99 -0.48 25.60
C GLY A 139 3.58 -0.91 24.28
N VAL A 140 4.15 -2.12 24.25
CA VAL A 140 4.78 -2.71 23.06
C VAL A 140 4.11 -4.04 22.72
N TRP A 141 4.04 -4.36 21.43
CA TRP A 141 3.57 -5.66 20.95
C TRP A 141 4.75 -6.44 20.40
N VAL A 142 4.94 -7.66 20.89
CA VAL A 142 6.04 -8.55 20.45
C VAL A 142 5.42 -9.79 19.82
N HIS A 143 5.71 -9.98 18.55
CA HIS A 143 5.22 -11.09 17.75
C HIS A 143 6.35 -12.04 17.40
N SER A 144 6.13 -13.35 17.50
CA SER A 144 7.06 -14.30 16.87
C SER A 144 7.07 -14.06 15.37
N VAL A 145 8.26 -13.98 14.78
CA VAL A 145 8.42 -13.83 13.32
C VAL A 145 7.81 -15.00 12.56
N HIS A 146 7.72 -16.18 13.18
CA HIS A 146 7.15 -17.37 12.55
C HIS A 146 5.64 -17.27 12.42
N SER A 147 4.97 -16.63 13.39
CA SER A 147 3.52 -16.38 13.32
C SER A 147 3.14 -15.36 12.24
N LEU A 148 4.09 -14.51 11.82
CA LEU A 148 3.88 -13.54 10.73
C LEU A 148 4.06 -14.16 9.34
N GLN A 149 4.62 -15.37 9.26
CA GLN A 149 4.85 -16.11 7.99
C GLN A 149 3.75 -17.13 7.71
N ASP A 150 2.55 -16.93 8.24
CA ASP A 150 1.40 -17.80 7.96
C ASP A 150 1.05 -17.77 6.46
N SER A 151 0.78 -18.95 5.88
CA SER A 151 0.54 -19.06 4.44
C SER A 151 -0.76 -18.38 3.97
N SER A 152 -1.71 -18.13 4.87
CA SER A 152 -2.95 -17.42 4.55
C SER A 152 -2.75 -15.93 4.25
N VAL A 153 -1.68 -15.34 4.79
CA VAL A 153 -1.31 -13.93 4.59
C VAL A 153 -0.15 -13.74 3.60
N TYR A 154 0.29 -14.82 2.96
CA TYR A 154 1.40 -14.80 2.00
C TYR A 154 0.93 -14.53 0.56
N THR A 155 1.64 -13.65 -0.15
CA THR A 155 1.47 -13.42 -1.59
C THR A 155 2.81 -13.67 -2.29
N ASP A 156 2.82 -14.65 -3.19
CA ASP A 156 4.01 -15.00 -3.98
C ASP A 156 4.26 -14.00 -5.11
N TRP A 157 5.52 -13.77 -5.45
CA TRP A 157 5.92 -12.82 -6.50
C TRP A 157 5.33 -13.15 -7.88
N SER A 158 5.03 -14.42 -8.18
CA SER A 158 4.37 -14.80 -9.44
C SER A 158 3.01 -14.14 -9.66
N LYS A 159 2.38 -13.60 -8.60
CA LYS A 159 1.10 -12.90 -8.67
C LYS A 159 1.21 -11.48 -9.25
N TYR A 160 2.39 -10.86 -9.25
CA TYR A 160 2.61 -9.46 -9.66
C TYR A 160 3.00 -9.31 -11.15
N THR A 161 2.35 -10.05 -12.06
CA THR A 161 2.81 -10.17 -13.46
C THR A 161 1.76 -9.90 -14.54
N LYS A 162 0.51 -9.62 -14.15
CA LYS A 162 -0.66 -9.59 -15.07
C LYS A 162 -1.35 -8.22 -15.11
N ASP A 163 -0.56 -7.17 -14.92
CA ASP A 163 -1.07 -5.81 -14.87
C ASP A 163 -1.10 -5.20 -16.28
N LYS A 164 -2.20 -4.51 -16.58
CA LYS A 164 -2.38 -3.76 -17.82
C LYS A 164 -1.90 -2.31 -17.60
N PRO A 165 -0.84 -1.86 -18.30
CA PRO A 165 -0.36 -0.48 -18.20
C PRO A 165 -1.31 0.47 -18.92
N LEU A 166 -1.45 1.69 -18.38
CA LEU A 166 -2.36 2.73 -18.89
C LEU A 166 -1.61 4.02 -19.27
N LEU A 167 -0.72 4.50 -18.38
CA LEU A 167 0.09 5.70 -18.56
C LEU A 167 1.53 5.44 -18.14
#